data_AF-A0A9D8BMJ8-F1
#
_entry.id   AF-A0A9D8BMJ8-F1
#
_cell.length_a   1.000
_cell.length_b   1.000
_cell.length_c   1.000
_cell.angle_alpha   90.00
_cell.angle_beta   90.00
_cell.angle_gamma   90.00
#
_symmetry.space_group_name_H-M   'P 1'
#
loop_
_entity.id
_entity.type
_entity.pdbx_description
1 polymer ?
#
loop_
_entity_poly.entity_id
_entity_poly.type
_entity_poly.pdbx_seq_one_letter_code
_entity_poly.pdbx_strand_id
1 'polypeptide(L)'
;MEESRCFAVVLLRATVLLAAGALCVGSETCRKHLDFDIDSRFSSNLARPTDEWPDLTQLSPVEIEVYDKYGGPDFLRIWYNRTGAIVDSREAGGFVRSEAVRNLPKSWVFLDRRVEIRFPSKSRYEEVALTDQLLVLCHRGDPTRRERQSRSDGTVREIWTYWDVGEQYFFIDGHQDGEPRVFKGIGRPFMR
;
A
#
# COMPACT_ATOMS: atom_id res chain seq x y z
N MET A 1 -25.15 -70.71 27.50
CA MET A 1 -25.20 -69.25 27.68
C MET A 1 -24.80 -68.98 29.11
N GLU A 2 -23.96 -67.96 29.35
CA GLU A 2 -22.94 -67.89 30.43
C GLU A 2 -21.74 -68.79 30.13
N GLU A 3 -20.47 -68.46 30.38
CA GLU A 3 -19.77 -67.25 30.84
C GLU A 3 -18.26 -67.56 30.71
N SER A 4 -17.41 -66.52 30.59
CA SER A 4 -16.08 -66.42 31.23
C SER A 4 -14.94 -67.37 30.81
N ARG A 5 -13.64 -67.03 30.78
CA ARG A 5 -12.80 -65.82 30.78
C ARG A 5 -11.34 -66.32 30.88
N CYS A 6 -10.41 -65.56 30.28
CA CYS A 6 -8.96 -65.49 30.61
C CYS A 6 -8.09 -66.74 30.32
N PHE A 7 -6.77 -66.72 30.10
CA PHE A 7 -5.64 -65.84 30.42
C PHE A 7 -4.58 -66.06 29.30
N ALA A 8 -3.95 -65.01 28.74
CA ALA A 8 -2.54 -64.62 28.99
C ALA A 8 -1.48 -65.57 28.36
N VAL A 9 -0.29 -65.21 27.88
CA VAL A 9 0.52 -63.99 27.93
C VAL A 9 1.74 -64.26 27.02
N VAL A 10 2.13 -63.27 26.23
CA VAL A 10 3.54 -62.90 25.87
C VAL A 10 4.31 -63.75 24.84
N LEU A 11 5.23 -63.01 24.17
CA LEU A 11 6.32 -63.38 23.26
C LEU A 11 5.93 -63.36 21.77
N LEU A 12 6.60 -62.67 20.85
CA LEU A 12 7.85 -61.90 20.92
C LEU A 12 7.96 -61.05 19.63
N ARG A 13 8.67 -59.92 19.76
CA ARG A 13 9.10 -58.97 18.73
C ARG A 13 9.65 -59.59 17.44
N ALA A 14 9.39 -58.96 16.29
CA ALA A 14 10.34 -58.74 15.17
C ALA A 14 9.59 -58.17 13.93
N THR A 15 9.58 -56.85 13.72
CA THR A 15 10.46 -56.09 12.79
C THR A 15 10.03 -56.02 11.30
N VAL A 16 9.66 -54.78 10.93
CA VAL A 16 10.09 -54.02 9.73
C VAL A 16 9.40 -54.28 8.38
N LEU A 17 8.76 -53.23 7.82
CA LEU A 17 9.09 -52.52 6.55
C LEU A 17 7.82 -51.99 5.85
N LEU A 18 7.89 -50.69 5.48
CA LEU A 18 7.36 -50.08 4.26
C LEU A 18 5.84 -49.91 4.11
N ALA A 19 5.37 -48.70 4.37
CA ALA A 19 4.95 -47.80 3.28
C ALA A 19 4.80 -46.38 3.83
N ALA A 20 5.85 -45.58 3.61
CA ALA A 20 5.78 -44.13 3.66
C ALA A 20 4.86 -43.66 2.53
N GLY A 21 3.56 -43.58 2.83
CA GLY A 21 2.58 -42.86 2.02
C GLY A 21 2.78 -41.37 2.25
N ALA A 22 3.67 -40.79 1.46
CA ALA A 22 3.92 -39.36 1.39
C ALA A 22 2.64 -38.60 0.99
N LEU A 23 1.83 -38.20 1.97
CA LEU A 23 1.02 -37.00 1.85
C LEU A 23 1.95 -35.83 2.14
N CYS A 24 2.74 -35.49 1.12
CA CYS A 24 3.21 -34.13 0.94
C CYS A 24 1.97 -33.26 0.78
N VAL A 25 1.35 -32.88 1.91
CA VAL A 25 0.57 -31.66 1.98
C VAL A 25 1.60 -30.57 1.69
N GLY A 26 1.80 -30.30 0.41
CA GLY A 26 2.42 -29.09 -0.04
C GLY A 26 1.61 -27.99 0.62
N SER A 27 2.21 -27.38 1.63
CA SER A 27 1.93 -25.99 1.93
C SER A 27 2.30 -25.24 0.65
N GLU A 28 1.37 -25.19 -0.29
CA GLU A 28 1.22 -24.02 -1.13
C GLU A 28 1.20 -22.89 -0.12
N THR A 29 2.35 -22.25 0.00
CA THR A 29 2.48 -20.98 0.67
C THR A 29 1.50 -20.14 -0.11
N CYS A 30 0.31 -19.96 0.47
CA CYS A 30 -0.75 -19.13 -0.04
C CYS A 30 -0.15 -17.74 -0.03
N ARG A 31 0.61 -17.44 -1.09
CA ARG A 31 1.25 -16.18 -1.35
C ARG A 31 0.05 -15.33 -1.66
N LYS A 32 -0.51 -14.71 -0.62
CA LYS A 32 -1.61 -13.75 -0.75
C LYS A 32 -1.05 -12.67 -1.65
N HIS A 33 -1.32 -12.80 -2.95
CA HIS A 33 -1.05 -11.76 -3.93
C HIS A 33 -1.61 -10.47 -3.33
N LEU A 34 -0.78 -9.43 -3.34
CA LEU A 34 -1.28 -8.14 -2.94
C LEU A 34 -2.20 -7.69 -4.07
N ASP A 35 -3.42 -7.29 -3.74
CA ASP A 35 -4.32 -6.69 -4.71
C ASP A 35 -3.76 -5.34 -5.24
N PHE A 36 -2.63 -4.86 -4.71
CA PHE A 36 -1.97 -3.64 -5.16
C PHE A 36 -0.45 -3.77 -5.05
N ASP A 37 0.27 -3.13 -5.97
CA ASP A 37 1.73 -3.11 -5.95
C ASP A 37 2.25 -1.76 -5.44
N ILE A 38 3.17 -1.81 -4.46
CA ILE A 38 3.90 -0.63 -3.98
C ILE A 38 5.26 -0.65 -4.67
N ASP A 39 5.38 0.06 -5.80
CA ASP A 39 6.69 0.35 -6.36
C ASP A 39 7.39 1.40 -5.50
N SER A 40 8.13 0.93 -4.50
CA SER A 40 8.91 1.77 -3.58
C SER A 40 9.98 2.64 -4.28
N ARG A 41 10.29 2.38 -5.56
CA ARG A 41 11.16 3.25 -6.37
C ARG A 41 10.39 4.44 -6.94
N PHE A 42 9.08 4.29 -7.13
CA PHE A 42 8.19 5.35 -7.58
C PHE A 42 7.65 6.15 -6.39
N SER A 43 6.92 5.51 -5.48
CA SER A 43 6.40 6.19 -4.29
C SER A 43 6.18 5.23 -3.13
N SER A 44 6.48 5.71 -1.92
CA SER A 44 6.16 5.03 -0.67
C SER A 44 4.72 5.32 -0.22
N ASN A 45 4.04 6.31 -0.81
CA ASN A 45 2.72 6.77 -0.40
C ASN A 45 1.60 6.33 -1.34
N LEU A 46 1.96 5.85 -2.54
CA LEU A 46 1.03 5.41 -3.57
C LEU A 46 1.30 3.96 -3.95
N ALA A 47 0.22 3.19 -4.05
CA ALA A 47 0.22 1.89 -4.70
C ALA A 47 -0.63 1.95 -5.97
N ARG A 48 -0.29 1.13 -6.95
CA ARG A 48 -1.12 0.93 -8.13
C ARG A 48 -1.99 -0.32 -7.94
N PRO A 49 -3.30 -0.26 -8.27
CA PRO A 49 -4.09 -1.47 -8.40
C PRO A 49 -3.43 -2.43 -9.39
N THR A 50 -3.44 -3.73 -9.08
CA THR A 50 -3.04 -4.77 -10.05
C THR A 50 -4.22 -5.09 -10.97
N ASP A 51 -3.97 -5.89 -12.01
CA ASP A 51 -5.04 -6.39 -12.90
C ASP A 51 -6.06 -7.28 -12.16
N GLU A 52 -5.68 -7.81 -10.99
CA GLU A 52 -6.53 -8.63 -10.12
C GLU A 52 -7.35 -7.77 -9.13
N TRP A 53 -7.13 -6.46 -9.11
CA TRP A 53 -7.84 -5.53 -8.22
C TRP A 53 -9.16 -5.04 -8.85
N PRO A 54 -10.25 -4.92 -8.08
CA PRO A 54 -10.39 -5.31 -6.67
C PRO A 54 -10.87 -6.76 -6.51
N ASP A 55 -10.47 -7.41 -5.41
CA ASP A 55 -11.23 -8.54 -4.88
C ASP A 55 -12.52 -8.01 -4.24
N LEU A 56 -13.63 -8.08 -4.97
CA LEU A 56 -14.95 -7.62 -4.52
C LEU A 56 -15.41 -8.28 -3.22
N THR A 57 -14.88 -9.46 -2.87
CA THR A 57 -15.22 -10.15 -1.61
C THR A 57 -14.53 -9.53 -0.39
N GLN A 58 -13.48 -8.74 -0.60
CA GLN A 58 -12.74 -8.03 0.44
C GLN A 58 -13.21 -6.58 0.63
N LEU A 59 -13.96 -6.03 -0.33
CA LEU A 59 -14.49 -4.68 -0.25
C LEU A 59 -15.66 -4.57 0.75
N SER A 60 -15.70 -3.48 1.49
CA SER A 60 -16.87 -3.09 2.27
C SER A 60 -18.02 -2.62 1.35
N PRO A 61 -19.28 -2.59 1.83
CA PRO A 61 -20.40 -2.15 1.01
C PRO A 61 -20.22 -0.75 0.42
N VAL A 62 -19.56 0.16 1.16
CA VAL A 62 -19.30 1.52 0.68
C VAL A 62 -18.20 1.57 -0.38
N GLU A 63 -17.19 0.71 -0.29
CA GLU A 63 -16.17 0.59 -1.32
C GLU A 63 -16.75 0.00 -2.62
N ILE A 64 -17.70 -0.93 -2.51
CA ILE A 64 -18.46 -1.45 -3.66
C ILE A 64 -19.25 -0.32 -4.32
N GLU A 65 -19.98 0.49 -3.55
CA GLU A 65 -20.72 1.64 -4.08
C GLU A 65 -19.80 2.61 -4.85
N VAL A 66 -18.63 2.92 -4.28
CA VAL A 66 -17.63 3.78 -4.94
C VAL A 66 -17.10 3.11 -6.20
N TYR A 67 -16.80 1.81 -6.16
CA TYR A 67 -16.33 1.08 -7.33
C TYR A 67 -17.36 1.07 -8.46
N ASP A 68 -18.64 0.83 -8.15
CA ASP A 68 -19.73 0.87 -9.14
C ASP A 68 -19.89 2.27 -9.76
N LYS A 69 -19.64 3.33 -8.98
CA LYS A 69 -19.80 4.73 -9.42
C LYS A 69 -18.60 5.26 -10.21
N TYR A 70 -17.38 4.95 -9.78
CA TYR A 70 -16.15 5.56 -10.33
C TYR A 70 -15.30 4.59 -11.16
N GLY A 71 -15.50 3.29 -11.00
CA GLY A 71 -14.60 2.24 -11.49
C GLY A 71 -13.37 2.06 -10.60
N GLY A 72 -12.32 1.46 -11.17
CA GLY A 72 -11.03 1.33 -10.50
C GLY A 72 -10.30 2.68 -10.38
N PRO A 73 -9.60 2.94 -9.26
CA PRO A 73 -8.80 4.13 -9.08
C PRO A 73 -7.48 4.05 -9.86
N ASP A 74 -6.87 5.20 -10.11
CA ASP A 74 -5.51 5.26 -10.67
C ASP A 74 -4.46 4.87 -9.63
N PHE A 75 -4.69 5.26 -8.37
CA PHE A 75 -3.82 4.94 -7.25
C PHE A 75 -4.61 4.65 -5.98
N LEU A 76 -4.03 3.81 -5.13
CA LEU A 76 -4.38 3.67 -3.72
C LEU A 76 -3.36 4.46 -2.91
N ARG A 77 -3.79 5.52 -2.23
CA ARG A 77 -2.91 6.29 -1.33
C ARG A 77 -2.92 5.66 0.05
N ILE A 78 -1.74 5.39 0.58
CA ILE A 78 -1.53 4.75 1.88
C ILE A 78 -1.40 5.81 2.96
N TRP A 79 -2.16 5.66 4.04
CA TRP A 79 -2.14 6.60 5.17
C TRP A 79 -1.31 6.03 6.32
N TYR A 80 -0.11 6.57 6.51
CA TYR A 80 0.80 6.17 7.60
C TYR A 80 0.48 6.86 8.94
N ASN A 81 -0.33 7.92 8.90
CA ASN A 81 -0.73 8.70 10.06
C ASN A 81 -2.19 9.13 9.92
N ARG A 82 -2.79 9.59 11.02
CA ARG A 82 -4.20 9.99 11.08
C ARG A 82 -4.52 11.23 10.25
N THR A 83 -3.53 12.10 10.00
CA THR A 83 -3.74 13.32 9.21
C THR A 83 -3.70 13.05 7.71
N GLY A 84 -3.31 11.84 7.31
CA GLY A 84 -3.04 11.50 5.91
C GLY A 84 -1.84 12.23 5.34
N ALA A 85 -1.02 12.89 6.15
CA ALA A 85 0.13 13.63 5.63
C ALA A 85 1.06 12.68 4.88
N ILE A 86 1.50 13.13 3.69
CA ILE A 86 2.48 12.41 2.87
C ILE A 86 3.74 12.26 3.72
N VAL A 87 4.32 11.07 3.76
CA VAL A 87 5.53 10.75 4.54
C VAL A 87 6.70 10.50 3.60
N ASP A 88 7.94 10.66 4.08
CA ASP A 88 9.10 10.28 3.29
C ASP A 88 9.40 8.78 3.39
N SER A 89 10.30 8.28 2.55
CA SER A 89 10.64 6.84 2.52
C SER A 89 11.29 6.34 3.81
N ARG A 90 11.90 7.20 4.62
CA ARG A 90 12.47 6.82 5.93
C ARG A 90 11.35 6.64 6.95
N GLU A 91 10.37 7.54 6.95
CA GLU A 91 9.16 7.46 7.76
C GLU A 91 8.29 6.25 7.38
N ALA A 92 8.14 5.98 6.07
CA ALA A 92 7.37 4.85 5.55
C ALA A 92 8.10 3.50 5.68
N GLY A 93 9.44 3.50 5.68
CA GLY A 93 10.27 2.31 5.48
C GLY A 93 10.05 1.18 6.48
N GLY A 94 9.68 1.49 7.73
CA GLY A 94 9.33 0.49 8.73
C GLY A 94 8.05 -0.29 8.40
N PHE A 95 7.08 0.37 7.77
CA PHE A 95 5.78 -0.19 7.43
C PHE A 95 5.80 -0.91 6.07
N VAL A 96 6.43 -0.30 5.05
CA VAL A 96 6.48 -0.84 3.67
C VAL A 96 7.15 -2.22 3.65
N ARG A 97 8.11 -2.48 4.54
CA ARG A 97 8.81 -3.77 4.66
C ARG A 97 8.02 -4.83 5.44
N SER A 98 6.85 -4.48 5.98
CA SER A 98 6.04 -5.34 6.83
C SER A 98 4.71 -5.69 6.17
N GLU A 99 4.11 -6.83 6.54
CA GLU A 99 2.74 -7.14 6.13
C GLU A 99 1.71 -6.12 6.65
N ALA A 100 2.08 -5.27 7.61
CA ALA A 100 1.20 -4.27 8.21
C ALA A 100 0.75 -3.20 7.20
N VAL A 101 1.49 -2.95 6.11
CA VAL A 101 1.08 -1.99 5.07
C VAL A 101 -0.28 -2.36 4.46
N ARG A 102 -0.63 -3.65 4.43
CA ARG A 102 -1.94 -4.15 3.97
C ARG A 102 -3.08 -3.65 4.84
N ASN A 103 -2.84 -3.48 6.13
CA ASN A 103 -3.85 -3.09 7.12
C ASN A 103 -3.91 -1.58 7.35
N LEU A 104 -3.01 -0.80 6.73
CA LEU A 104 -3.07 0.65 6.83
C LEU A 104 -4.32 1.18 6.10
N PRO A 105 -4.94 2.27 6.61
CA PRO A 105 -6.00 2.94 5.90
C PRO A 105 -5.54 3.39 4.52
N LYS A 106 -6.45 3.31 3.56
CA LYS A 106 -6.20 3.72 2.17
C LYS A 106 -7.32 4.61 1.69
N SER A 107 -6.98 5.53 0.81
CA SER A 107 -7.91 6.29 0.00
C SER A 107 -7.69 5.96 -1.48
N TRP A 108 -8.72 6.18 -2.28
CA TRP A 108 -8.70 5.89 -3.72
C TRP A 108 -8.57 7.20 -4.49
N VAL A 109 -7.58 7.28 -5.37
CA VAL A 109 -7.26 8.49 -6.13
C VAL A 109 -7.69 8.31 -7.57
N PHE A 110 -8.50 9.25 -8.07
CA PHE A 110 -8.99 9.30 -9.45
C PHE A 110 -8.49 10.58 -10.10
N LEU A 111 -7.48 10.47 -10.98
CA LEU A 111 -6.80 11.58 -11.61
C LEU A 111 -7.70 12.33 -12.59
N ASP A 112 -8.42 11.61 -13.44
CA ASP A 112 -9.30 12.21 -14.47
C ASP A 112 -10.39 13.08 -13.86
N ARG A 113 -10.88 12.69 -12.68
CA ARG A 113 -11.93 13.40 -11.94
C ARG A 113 -11.36 14.42 -10.95
N ARG A 114 -10.05 14.40 -10.71
CA ARG A 114 -9.33 15.19 -9.71
C ARG A 114 -9.89 15.04 -8.29
N VAL A 115 -10.24 13.81 -7.91
CA VAL A 115 -10.78 13.49 -6.57
C VAL A 115 -10.04 12.37 -5.87
N GLU A 116 -9.97 12.47 -4.55
CA GLU A 116 -9.58 11.41 -3.62
C GLU A 116 -10.84 10.98 -2.84
N ILE A 117 -11.17 9.70 -2.89
CA ILE A 117 -12.21 9.10 -2.08
C ILE A 117 -11.58 8.55 -0.80
N ARG A 118 -11.98 9.10 0.35
CA ARG A 118 -11.53 8.68 1.68
C ARG A 118 -12.59 7.84 2.35
N PHE A 119 -12.17 6.80 3.05
CA PHE A 119 -13.06 5.90 3.78
C PHE A 119 -12.88 6.06 5.29
N PRO A 120 -13.48 7.10 5.92
CA PRO A 120 -13.37 7.30 7.37
C PRO A 120 -13.96 6.14 8.18
N SER A 121 -14.86 5.34 7.58
CA SER A 121 -15.34 4.08 8.15
C SER A 121 -15.91 3.15 7.07
N LYS A 122 -16.23 1.90 7.40
CA LYS A 122 -16.76 0.88 6.48
C LYS A 122 -18.17 1.17 5.89
N SER A 123 -18.80 2.27 6.27
CA SER A 123 -20.17 2.61 5.86
C SER A 123 -20.33 4.01 5.29
N ARG A 124 -19.24 4.76 5.10
CA ARG A 124 -19.29 6.13 4.58
C ARG A 124 -17.95 6.49 3.95
N TYR A 125 -18.04 7.24 2.87
CA TYR A 125 -16.91 7.80 2.15
C TYR A 125 -17.04 9.32 2.06
N GLU A 126 -15.92 9.98 1.83
CA GLU A 126 -15.83 11.41 1.57
C GLU A 126 -15.12 11.60 0.24
N GLU A 127 -15.71 12.43 -0.63
CA GLU A 127 -15.05 12.90 -1.83
C GLU A 127 -14.31 14.20 -1.51
N VAL A 128 -13.00 14.19 -1.70
CA VAL A 128 -12.13 15.33 -1.42
C VAL A 128 -11.38 15.69 -2.69
N ALA A 129 -11.31 16.98 -3.02
CA ALA A 129 -10.52 17.44 -4.17
C ALA A 129 -9.03 17.08 -3.97
N LEU A 130 -8.36 16.67 -5.05
CA LEU A 130 -6.91 16.42 -4.98
C LEU A 130 -6.16 17.71 -4.68
N THR A 131 -5.23 17.64 -3.73
CA THR A 131 -4.25 18.69 -3.51
C THR A 131 -3.22 18.68 -4.62
N ASP A 132 -2.59 19.82 -4.88
CA ASP A 132 -1.53 19.91 -5.88
C ASP A 132 -0.33 19.04 -5.49
N GLN A 133 -0.04 18.91 -4.18
CA GLN A 133 0.95 17.95 -3.67
C GLN A 133 0.66 16.51 -4.10
N LEU A 134 -0.59 16.05 -3.95
CA LEU A 134 -0.95 14.69 -4.31
C LEU A 134 -0.92 14.49 -5.83
N LEU A 135 -1.31 15.49 -6.61
CA LEU A 135 -1.19 15.46 -8.07
C LEU A 135 0.29 15.34 -8.51
N VAL A 136 1.17 16.17 -7.95
CA VAL A 136 2.61 16.09 -8.24
C VAL A 136 3.17 14.73 -7.84
N LEU A 137 2.78 14.20 -6.67
CA LEU A 137 3.17 12.87 -6.23
C LEU A 137 2.71 11.77 -7.20
N CYS A 138 1.47 11.84 -7.70
CA CYS A 138 0.94 10.88 -8.67
C CYS A 138 1.67 10.94 -10.03
N HIS A 139 2.19 12.09 -10.43
CA HIS A 139 2.92 12.25 -11.69
C HIS A 139 4.42 11.96 -11.58
N ARG A 140 5.05 12.32 -10.47
CA ARG A 140 6.50 12.31 -10.30
C ARG A 140 7.01 11.26 -9.32
N GLY A 141 6.14 10.68 -8.50
CA GLY A 141 6.56 9.85 -7.38
C GLY A 141 7.13 10.67 -6.22
N ASP A 142 7.80 9.99 -5.29
CA ASP A 142 8.39 10.61 -4.11
C ASP A 142 9.52 11.59 -4.50
N PRO A 143 9.56 12.80 -3.93
CA PRO A 143 10.64 13.74 -4.22
C PRO A 143 11.98 13.23 -3.69
N THR A 144 13.06 13.55 -4.41
CA THR A 144 14.42 13.19 -3.97
C THR A 144 14.78 13.86 -2.64
N ARG A 145 14.25 15.06 -2.40
CA ARG A 145 14.39 15.79 -1.15
C ARG A 145 13.10 16.53 -0.81
N ARG A 146 12.68 16.41 0.44
CA ARG A 146 11.54 17.13 1.00
C ARG A 146 11.97 17.97 2.19
N GLU A 147 11.57 19.22 2.21
CA GLU A 147 11.75 20.12 3.35
C GLU A 147 10.38 20.60 3.81
N ARG A 148 10.10 20.47 5.10
CA ARG A 148 8.83 20.87 5.70
C ARG A 148 9.07 21.86 6.82
N GLN A 149 8.36 22.98 6.78
CA GLN A 149 8.42 24.03 7.79
C GLN A 149 7.00 24.38 8.23
N SER A 150 6.69 24.07 9.50
CA SER A 150 5.45 24.54 10.14
C SER A 150 5.68 25.94 10.68
N ARG A 151 4.78 26.87 10.36
CA ARG A 151 4.82 28.24 10.86
C ARG A 151 3.95 28.40 12.11
N SER A 152 4.17 29.49 12.84
CA SER A 152 3.41 29.82 14.05
C SER A 152 1.93 30.11 13.81
N ASP A 153 1.56 30.46 12.57
CA ASP A 153 0.18 30.66 12.11
C ASP A 153 -0.52 29.32 11.75
N GLY A 154 0.16 28.18 11.90
CA GLY A 154 -0.37 26.86 11.59
C GLY A 154 -0.18 26.45 10.13
N THR A 155 0.25 27.36 9.27
CA THR A 155 0.50 27.10 7.85
C THR A 155 1.72 26.18 7.69
N VAL A 156 1.59 25.18 6.84
CA VAL A 156 2.67 24.24 6.50
C VAL A 156 3.24 24.61 5.14
N ARG A 157 4.53 24.96 5.12
CA ARG A 157 5.28 25.13 3.88
C ARG A 157 6.11 23.91 3.58
N GLU A 158 6.04 23.45 2.34
CA GLU A 158 6.87 22.36 1.87
C GLU A 158 7.61 22.71 0.58
N ILE A 159 8.83 22.22 0.48
CA ILE A 159 9.66 22.31 -0.72
C ILE A 159 10.01 20.90 -1.13
N TRP A 160 9.60 20.53 -2.34
CA TRP A 160 9.85 19.21 -2.91
C TRP A 160 10.80 19.37 -4.08
N THR A 161 11.92 18.64 -4.04
CA THR A 161 12.96 18.72 -5.06
C THR A 161 13.13 17.38 -5.75
N TYR A 162 13.01 17.41 -7.08
CA TYR A 162 13.18 16.28 -7.97
C TYR A 162 14.45 16.48 -8.79
N TRP A 163 15.56 15.89 -8.34
CA TRP A 163 16.87 16.12 -8.95
C TRP A 163 17.03 15.44 -10.31
N ASP A 164 16.31 14.34 -10.52
CA ASP A 164 16.26 13.55 -11.75
C ASP A 164 15.68 14.33 -12.93
N VAL A 165 14.68 15.17 -12.69
CA VAL A 165 14.07 16.05 -13.70
C VAL A 165 14.49 17.52 -13.59
N GLY A 166 15.23 17.88 -12.54
CA GLY A 166 15.70 19.25 -12.34
C GLY A 166 14.59 20.25 -11.98
N GLU A 167 13.57 19.80 -11.24
CA GLU A 167 12.41 20.62 -10.84
C GLU A 167 12.31 20.76 -9.32
N GLN A 168 11.80 21.89 -8.87
CA GLN A 168 11.48 22.16 -7.47
C GLN A 168 10.10 22.80 -7.34
N TYR A 169 9.27 22.19 -6.50
CA TYR A 169 7.90 22.59 -6.23
C TYR A 169 7.81 23.19 -4.84
N PHE A 170 7.01 24.25 -4.71
CA PHE A 170 6.74 24.95 -3.46
C PHE A 170 5.27 24.75 -3.13
N PHE A 171 4.99 24.38 -1.89
CA PHE A 171 3.63 24.15 -1.43
C PHE A 171 3.31 24.93 -0.16
N ILE A 172 2.07 25.40 -0.06
CA ILE A 172 1.46 25.99 1.12
C ILE A 172 0.17 25.21 1.39
N ASP A 173 0.11 24.51 2.53
CA ASP A 173 -1.05 23.70 2.95
C ASP A 173 -1.55 22.71 1.86
N GLY A 174 -0.62 22.14 1.10
CA GLY A 174 -0.94 21.17 0.04
C GLY A 174 -1.14 21.77 -1.34
N HIS A 175 -1.28 23.09 -1.45
CA HIS A 175 -1.46 23.81 -2.71
C HIS A 175 -0.14 24.34 -3.26
N GLN A 176 0.02 24.31 -4.58
CA GLN A 176 1.25 24.78 -5.21
C GLN A 176 1.34 26.31 -5.15
N ASP A 177 2.46 26.83 -4.66
CA ASP A 177 2.77 28.26 -4.56
C ASP A 177 3.62 28.70 -5.76
N GLY A 178 2.93 29.12 -6.83
CA GLY A 178 3.55 29.58 -8.07
C GLY A 178 4.01 28.46 -9.00
N GLU A 179 4.80 28.82 -10.02
CA GLU A 179 5.35 27.86 -10.99
C GLU A 179 6.53 27.07 -10.41
N PRO A 180 6.75 25.80 -10.84
CA PRO A 180 7.92 25.05 -10.42
C PRO A 180 9.21 25.76 -10.83
N ARG A 181 10.19 25.79 -9.93
CA ARG A 181 11.54 26.28 -10.28
C ARG A 181 12.27 25.19 -11.06
N VAL A 182 12.77 25.55 -12.23
CA VAL A 182 13.56 24.65 -13.08
C VAL A 182 15.04 24.98 -12.93
N PHE A 183 15.85 23.99 -12.54
CA PHE A 183 17.29 24.13 -12.47
C PHE A 183 17.90 23.92 -13.86
N LYS A 184 18.32 25.00 -14.53
CA LYS A 184 19.09 24.89 -15.77
C LYS A 184 20.47 24.32 -15.45
N GLY A 185 20.79 23.13 -15.97
CA GLY A 185 22.16 22.57 -15.94
C GLY A 185 22.36 21.25 -15.22
N ILE A 186 21.32 20.65 -14.62
CA ILE A 186 21.39 19.26 -14.12
C ILE A 186 21.12 18.31 -15.30
N GLY A 187 21.96 18.40 -16.32
CA GLY A 187 21.94 17.53 -17.48
C GLY A 187 22.88 16.36 -17.26
N ARG A 188 22.33 15.21 -16.82
CA ARG A 188 22.56 13.87 -17.37
C ARG A 188 21.84 12.84 -16.49
N PRO A 189 21.08 11.90 -17.08
CA PRO A 189 20.52 10.79 -16.34
C PRO A 189 21.68 9.91 -15.84
N PHE A 190 21.73 9.65 -14.53
CA PHE A 190 22.39 8.45 -14.03
C PHE A 190 21.51 7.26 -14.47
N MET A 191 21.75 6.73 -15.67
CA MET A 191 21.28 5.40 -16.00
C MET A 191 21.98 4.42 -15.04
N ARG A 192 21.20 3.69 -14.25
CA ARG A 192 21.60 2.42 -13.66
C ARG A 192 20.56 1.38 -13.99
#